data_AF-A0A4W5N918-F1
#
_entry.id   AF-A0A4W5N918-F1
#
_cell.length_a   1.000
_cell.length_b   1.000
_cell.length_c   1.000
_cell.angle_alpha   90.00
_cell.angle_beta   90.00
_cell.angle_gamma   90.00
#
_symmetry.space_group_name_H-M   'P 1'
#
loop_
_entity.id
_entity.type
_entity.pdbx_description
1 polymer ?
#
loop_
_entity_poly.entity_id
_entity_poly.type
_entity_poly.pdbx_seq_one_letter_code
_entity_poly.pdbx_strand_id
1 'polypeptide(L)'
;MARHHCSIRRYTLGEFVREQETSHRHTLRQHLRQEKLNARKIKLTRNGTVECAQADLLTLEDVSDDDLDVEGVEVDDCFFLQPLPTKRRRALLRASGIARIDAREKAELRTIRLSREECGCDCRFYCDPRHCGCSQAGIKCQVC
;
A
#
# COMPACT_ATOMS: atom_id res chain seq x y z
N MET A 1 18.38 -22.55 -12.57
CA MET A 1 17.10 -23.20 -12.21
C MET A 1 16.49 -22.40 -11.08
N ALA A 2 15.42 -21.65 -11.34
CA ALA A 2 14.77 -20.83 -10.31
C ALA A 2 14.01 -21.74 -9.32
N ARG A 3 14.15 -21.50 -8.02
CA ARG A 3 13.38 -22.20 -6.98
C ARG A 3 11.90 -21.87 -7.19
N HIS A 4 11.10 -22.88 -7.52
CA HIS A 4 9.65 -22.73 -7.63
C HIS A 4 9.09 -22.42 -6.23
N HIS A 5 8.83 -21.14 -5.95
CA HIS A 5 8.04 -20.74 -4.78
C HIS A 5 6.56 -20.99 -5.09
N CYS A 6 6.05 -22.18 -4.78
CA CYS A 6 4.63 -22.51 -4.92
C CYS A 6 4.02 -22.76 -3.54
N SER A 7 3.79 -21.70 -2.75
CA SER A 7 2.88 -21.76 -1.61
C SER A 7 1.51 -21.29 -2.06
N ILE A 8 0.75 -22.14 -2.76
CA ILE A 8 -0.64 -21.85 -3.11
C ILE A 8 -1.53 -22.30 -1.95
N ARG A 9 -2.26 -21.36 -1.36
CA ARG A 9 -3.34 -21.65 -0.41
C ARG A 9 -4.69 -21.39 -1.08
N ARG A 10 -5.66 -22.26 -0.83
CA ARG A 10 -7.02 -22.15 -1.35
C ARG A 10 -7.94 -21.74 -0.22
N TYR A 11 -8.75 -20.72 -0.47
CA TYR A 11 -9.73 -20.20 0.47
C TYR A 11 -11.10 -20.15 -0.22
N THR A 12 -12.16 -20.45 0.51
CA THR A 12 -13.50 -19.95 0.17
C THR A 12 -13.52 -18.42 0.32
N LEU A 13 -14.52 -17.75 -0.27
CA LEU A 13 -14.65 -16.30 -0.13
C LEU A 13 -14.71 -15.86 1.35
N GLY A 14 -15.48 -16.57 2.18
CA GLY A 14 -15.59 -16.26 3.62
C GLY A 14 -14.32 -16.58 4.43
N GLU A 15 -13.51 -17.55 4.01
CA GLU A 15 -12.18 -17.78 4.60
C GLU A 15 -11.19 -16.71 4.17
N PHE A 16 -11.25 -16.27 2.91
CA PHE A 16 -10.37 -15.23 2.39
C PHE A 16 -10.60 -13.89 3.08
N VAL A 17 -11.87 -13.51 3.32
CA VAL A 17 -12.20 -12.30 4.09
C VAL A 17 -11.59 -12.35 5.50
N ARG A 18 -11.70 -13.47 6.20
CA ARG A 18 -11.12 -13.64 7.55
C ARG A 18 -9.59 -13.64 7.55
N GLU A 19 -8.98 -14.29 6.56
CA GLU A 19 -7.53 -14.28 6.37
C GLU A 19 -7.05 -12.84 6.10
N GLN A 20 -7.79 -12.10 5.27
CA GLN A 20 -7.54 -10.71 4.97
C GLN A 20 -7.62 -9.85 6.23
N GLU A 21 -8.71 -9.93 7.00
CA GLU A 21 -8.86 -9.21 8.28
C GLU A 21 -7.72 -9.52 9.26
N THR A 22 -7.32 -10.79 9.36
CA THR A 22 -6.22 -11.21 10.24
C THR A 22 -4.88 -10.63 9.79
N SER A 23 -4.57 -10.76 8.51
CA SER A 23 -3.37 -10.18 7.90
C SER A 23 -3.35 -8.66 8.08
N HIS A 24 -4.51 -8.02 7.91
CA HIS A 24 -4.65 -6.59 8.03
C HIS A 24 -4.36 -6.11 9.45
N ARG A 25 -4.95 -6.75 10.46
CA ARG A 25 -4.68 -6.46 11.88
C ARG A 25 -3.21 -6.67 12.25
N HIS A 26 -2.57 -7.70 11.70
CA HIS A 26 -1.14 -7.92 11.92
C HIS A 26 -0.29 -6.76 11.36
N THR A 27 -0.58 -6.32 10.13
CA THR A 27 0.12 -5.20 9.50
C THR A 27 -0.10 -3.90 10.27
N LEU A 28 -1.34 -3.60 10.69
CA LEU A 28 -1.67 -2.44 11.53
C LEU A 28 -0.85 -2.45 12.84
N ARG A 29 -0.80 -3.59 13.53
CA ARG A 29 0.03 -3.74 14.75
C ARG A 29 1.50 -3.41 14.50
N GLN A 30 2.08 -3.97 13.43
CA GLN A 30 3.46 -3.71 13.08
C GLN A 30 3.71 -2.22 12.77
N HIS A 31 2.78 -1.57 12.08
CA HIS A 31 2.85 -0.14 11.80
C HIS A 31 2.82 0.70 13.08
N LEU A 32 1.85 0.45 13.97
CA LEU A 32 1.75 1.17 15.24
C LEU A 32 3.00 0.98 16.13
N ARG A 33 3.58 -0.22 16.15
CA ARG A 33 4.86 -0.46 16.83
C ARG A 33 5.96 0.42 16.25
N GLN A 34 6.04 0.53 14.93
CA GLN A 34 7.04 1.35 14.24
C GLN A 34 6.85 2.84 14.54
N GLU A 35 5.64 3.36 14.46
CA GLU A 35 5.34 4.76 14.77
C GLU A 35 5.71 5.10 16.22
N LYS A 36 5.39 4.21 17.15
CA LYS A 36 5.71 4.39 18.56
C LYS A 36 7.22 4.33 18.83
N LEU A 37 7.92 3.41 18.19
CA LEU A 37 9.39 3.37 18.22
C LEU A 37 9.97 4.68 17.70
N ASN A 38 9.50 5.17 16.55
CA ASN A 38 9.93 6.43 15.96
C ASN A 38 9.67 7.61 16.90
N ALA A 39 8.49 7.67 17.53
CA ALA A 39 8.14 8.71 18.49
C ALA A 39 9.07 8.69 19.73
N ARG A 40 9.44 7.50 20.23
CA ARG A 40 10.42 7.37 21.32
C ARG A 40 11.80 7.84 20.88
N LYS A 41 12.27 7.46 19.68
CA LYS A 41 13.56 7.92 19.13
C LYS A 41 13.59 9.44 18.97
N ILE A 42 12.56 10.03 18.38
CA ILE A 42 12.41 11.49 18.20
C ILE A 42 12.50 12.22 19.55
N LYS A 43 11.85 11.70 20.61
CA LYS A 43 11.93 12.29 21.95
C LYS A 43 13.36 12.26 22.51
N LEU A 44 14.08 11.15 22.34
CA LEU A 44 15.46 11.01 22.80
C LEU A 44 16.44 11.89 22.02
N THR A 45 16.22 12.05 20.71
CA THR A 45 17.08 12.85 19.84
C THR A 45 16.72 14.34 19.81
N ARG A 46 15.86 14.81 20.73
CA ARG A 46 15.32 16.19 20.74
C ARG A 46 14.81 16.61 19.36
N ASN A 47 13.84 15.86 18.85
CA ASN A 47 13.27 16.04 17.51
C ASN A 47 14.29 15.87 16.37
N GLY A 48 15.25 14.96 16.53
CA GLY A 48 16.29 14.70 15.53
C GLY A 48 17.39 15.78 15.45
N THR A 49 17.51 16.64 16.46
CA THR A 49 18.56 17.68 16.51
C THR A 49 19.82 17.23 17.24
N VAL A 50 19.77 16.10 17.96
CA VAL A 50 20.88 15.58 18.76
C VAL A 50 20.99 14.07 18.58
N GLU A 51 22.20 13.58 18.31
CA GLU A 51 22.51 12.15 18.29
C GLU A 51 22.40 11.54 19.70
N CYS A 52 21.80 10.36 19.81
CA CYS A 52 21.58 9.69 21.10
C CYS A 52 21.79 8.18 20.96
N ALA A 53 22.88 7.65 21.53
CA ALA A 53 23.18 6.22 21.50
C ALA A 53 22.05 5.34 22.09
N GLN A 54 21.29 5.88 23.06
CA GLN A 54 20.12 5.19 23.61
C GLN A 54 18.99 5.07 22.57
N ALA A 55 18.82 6.04 21.67
CA ALA A 55 17.85 5.97 20.58
C ALA A 55 18.24 4.94 19.51
N ASP A 56 19.54 4.74 19.29
CA ASP A 56 20.07 3.77 18.32
C ASP A 56 19.84 2.32 18.78
N LEU A 57 19.95 2.08 20.09
CA LEU A 57 19.73 0.77 20.69
C LEU A 57 18.25 0.36 20.76
N LEU A 58 17.31 1.30 20.61
CA LEU A 58 15.88 0.98 20.63
C LEU A 58 15.46 0.19 19.39
N THR A 59 14.79 -0.93 19.62
CA THR A 59 14.24 -1.85 18.62
C THR A 59 12.72 -2.00 18.77
N LEU A 60 12.11 -2.77 17.88
CA LEU A 60 10.67 -3.06 17.97
C LEU A 60 10.31 -3.92 19.20
N GLU A 61 11.26 -4.69 19.74
CA GLU A 61 11.04 -5.54 20.92
C GLU A 61 10.84 -4.69 22.19
N ASP A 62 11.35 -3.47 22.20
CA ASP A 62 11.19 -2.53 23.31
C ASP A 62 9.78 -1.90 23.36
N VAL A 63 8.94 -2.13 22.34
CA VAL A 63 7.58 -1.58 22.26
C VAL A 63 6.56 -2.62 22.71
N SER A 64 5.94 -2.39 23.87
CA SER A 64 4.86 -3.24 24.38
C SER A 64 3.60 -3.15 23.50
N ASP A 65 2.96 -4.30 23.31
CA ASP A 65 1.68 -4.44 22.61
C ASP A 65 0.49 -3.87 23.38
N ASP A 66 0.54 -3.88 24.72
CA ASP A 66 -0.55 -3.42 25.59
C ASP A 66 -0.84 -1.92 25.42
N ASP A 67 0.13 -1.18 24.90
CA ASP A 67 0.02 0.24 24.68
C ASP A 67 -0.41 0.61 23.24
N LEU A 68 -0.73 -0.37 22.39
CA LEU A 68 -1.13 -0.15 21.00
C LEU A 68 -2.66 -0.10 20.90
N ASP A 69 -3.21 1.03 20.44
CA ASP A 69 -4.65 1.15 20.18
C ASP A 69 -5.01 0.56 18.80
N VAL A 70 -4.95 -0.77 18.69
CA VAL A 70 -5.22 -1.50 17.45
C VAL A 70 -6.71 -1.45 17.08
N GLU A 71 -7.58 -1.41 18.09
CA GLU A 71 -9.04 -1.46 17.90
C GLU A 71 -9.64 -0.06 17.63
N GLY A 72 -8.98 1.02 18.05
CA GLY A 72 -9.35 2.40 17.74
C GLY A 72 -8.91 2.91 16.37
N VAL A 73 -8.04 2.17 15.67
CA VAL A 73 -7.58 2.51 14.32
C VAL A 73 -8.35 1.67 13.30
N GLU A 74 -9.15 2.34 12.47
CA GLU A 74 -9.86 1.68 11.40
C GLU A 74 -8.87 0.98 10.46
N VAL A 75 -9.12 -0.31 10.20
CA VAL A 75 -8.25 -1.15 9.37
C VAL A 75 -8.10 -0.58 7.94
N ASP A 76 -9.11 0.15 7.44
CA ASP A 76 -9.10 0.86 6.16
C ASP A 76 -8.07 2.03 6.11
N ASP A 77 -7.46 2.37 7.25
CA ASP A 77 -6.45 3.43 7.39
C ASP A 77 -5.05 2.89 7.14
N CYS A 78 -4.88 1.57 7.22
CA CYS A 78 -3.60 0.90 7.11
C CYS A 78 -3.35 0.34 5.73
N PHE A 79 -3.20 1.23 4.75
CA PHE A 79 -2.48 0.95 3.49
C PHE A 79 -2.74 -0.43 2.85
N PHE A 80 -4.00 -0.85 2.76
CA PHE A 80 -4.36 -1.90 1.81
C PHE A 80 -4.39 -1.29 0.42
N LEU A 81 -4.20 -2.13 -0.61
CA LEU A 81 -4.30 -1.75 -2.02
C LEU A 81 -5.72 -1.26 -2.43
N GLN A 82 -6.56 -0.92 -1.45
CA GLN A 82 -7.85 -0.32 -1.62
C GLN A 82 -7.68 1.17 -1.94
N PRO A 83 -8.49 1.71 -2.87
CA PRO A 83 -8.46 3.13 -3.16
C PRO A 83 -8.73 3.98 -1.92
N LEU A 84 -7.82 4.89 -1.57
CA LEU A 84 -8.01 5.79 -0.42
C LEU A 84 -9.36 6.52 -0.49
N PRO A 85 -10.12 6.63 0.63
CA PRO A 85 -11.34 7.41 0.68
C PRO A 85 -11.12 8.86 0.21
N THR A 86 -12.12 9.45 -0.45
CA THR A 86 -12.01 10.79 -1.05
C THR A 86 -11.54 11.85 -0.05
N LYS A 87 -11.98 11.76 1.21
CA LYS A 87 -11.57 12.69 2.28
C LYS A 87 -10.07 12.61 2.56
N ARG A 88 -9.51 11.40 2.71
CA ARG A 88 -8.07 11.16 2.93
C ARG A 88 -7.23 11.57 1.74
N ARG A 89 -7.65 11.18 0.54
CA ARG A 89 -6.97 11.56 -0.71
C ARG A 89 -6.82 13.08 -0.82
N ARG A 90 -7.88 13.84 -0.51
CA ARG A 90 -7.83 15.32 -0.48
C ARG A 90 -6.92 15.85 0.62
N ALA A 91 -6.89 15.23 1.80
CA ALA A 91 -5.99 15.64 2.89
C ALA A 91 -4.52 15.47 2.50
N LEU A 92 -4.15 14.33 1.93
CA LEU A 92 -2.79 14.06 1.43
C LEU A 92 -2.37 15.06 0.36
N LEU A 93 -3.22 15.28 -0.66
CA LEU A 93 -2.95 16.25 -1.72
C LEU A 93 -2.69 17.65 -1.15
N ARG A 94 -3.51 18.12 -0.20
CA ARG A 94 -3.31 19.42 0.46
C ARG A 94 -2.03 19.48 1.28
N ALA A 95 -1.70 18.42 2.02
CA ALA A 95 -0.46 18.34 2.77
C ALA A 95 0.78 18.42 1.85
N SER A 96 0.66 17.94 0.63
CA SER A 96 1.67 18.08 -0.44
C SER A 96 1.61 19.41 -1.21
N GLY A 97 0.80 20.38 -0.77
CA GLY A 97 0.68 21.70 -1.42
C GLY A 97 -0.33 21.78 -2.57
N ILE A 98 -1.04 20.69 -2.88
CA ILE A 98 -2.04 20.65 -3.95
C ILE A 98 -3.41 21.05 -3.36
N ALA A 99 -3.69 22.35 -3.39
CA ALA A 99 -4.94 22.91 -2.85
C ALA A 99 -6.16 22.67 -3.76
N ARG A 100 -5.95 22.62 -5.08
CA ARG A 100 -6.99 22.38 -6.10
C ARG A 100 -6.47 21.42 -7.15
N ILE A 101 -7.34 20.50 -7.59
CA ILE A 101 -7.06 19.58 -8.69
C ILE A 101 -7.39 20.31 -9.99
N ASP A 102 -6.46 20.30 -10.94
CA ASP A 102 -6.67 20.87 -12.25
C ASP A 102 -7.78 20.13 -13.01
N ALA A 103 -8.71 20.88 -13.60
CA ALA A 103 -9.87 20.29 -14.26
C ALA A 103 -9.50 19.58 -15.57
N ARG A 104 -8.46 20.06 -16.26
CA ARG A 104 -7.95 19.46 -17.50
C ARG A 104 -7.23 18.14 -17.17
N GLU A 105 -6.33 18.14 -16.20
CA GLU A 105 -5.67 16.90 -15.73
C GLU A 105 -6.68 15.85 -15.25
N LYS A 106 -7.72 16.28 -14.53
CA LYS A 106 -8.81 15.38 -14.11
C LYS A 106 -9.52 14.74 -15.30
N ALA A 107 -9.77 15.50 -16.36
CA ALA A 107 -10.41 14.98 -17.58
C ALA A 107 -9.48 14.02 -18.33
N GLU A 108 -8.20 14.37 -18.49
CA GLU A 108 -7.17 13.53 -19.11
C GLU A 108 -7.03 12.19 -18.36
N LEU A 109 -6.95 12.21 -17.03
CA LEU A 109 -6.89 11.00 -16.21
C LEU A 109 -8.15 10.13 -16.35
N ARG A 110 -9.32 10.74 -16.53
CA ARG A 110 -10.56 10.01 -16.80
C ARG A 110 -10.48 9.30 -18.16
N THR A 111 -10.01 9.98 -19.19
CA THR A 111 -9.82 9.40 -20.53
C THR A 111 -8.83 8.23 -20.50
N ILE A 112 -7.71 8.37 -19.78
CA ILE A 112 -6.72 7.30 -19.62
C ILE A 112 -7.35 6.08 -18.94
N ARG A 113 -8.17 6.27 -17.90
CA ARG A 113 -8.84 5.15 -17.22
C ARG A 113 -9.79 4.40 -18.16
N LEU A 114 -10.62 5.12 -18.90
CA LEU A 114 -11.55 4.52 -19.87
C LEU A 114 -10.79 3.76 -20.96
N SER A 115 -9.72 4.34 -21.50
CA SER A 115 -8.87 3.66 -22.48
C SER A 115 -8.27 2.36 -21.94
N ARG A 116 -7.95 2.28 -20.65
CA ARG A 116 -7.43 1.07 -19.98
C ARG A 116 -8.50 0.02 -19.67
N GLU A 117 -9.78 0.38 -19.70
CA GLU A 117 -10.87 -0.60 -19.61
C GLU A 117 -11.10 -1.27 -20.97
N GLU A 118 -10.79 -0.57 -22.06
CA GLU A 118 -10.94 -1.06 -23.43
C GLU A 118 -9.71 -1.86 -23.92
N CYS A 119 -8.53 -1.67 -23.31
CA CYS A 119 -7.31 -2.36 -23.68
C CYS A 119 -6.76 -3.26 -22.56
N GLY A 120 -6.42 -4.49 -22.92
CA GLY A 120 -5.93 -5.52 -22.00
C GLY A 120 -5.70 -6.84 -22.72
N CYS A 121 -5.02 -7.78 -22.06
CA CYS A 121 -4.84 -9.14 -22.58
C CYS A 121 -4.92 -10.15 -21.44
N ASP A 122 -5.48 -11.33 -21.72
CA ASP A 122 -5.52 -12.46 -20.78
C ASP A 122 -4.29 -13.39 -20.92
N CYS A 123 -3.19 -12.86 -21.45
CA CYS A 123 -1.94 -13.60 -21.62
C CYS A 123 -1.46 -14.11 -20.25
N ARG A 124 -1.17 -15.41 -20.16
CA ARG A 124 -0.59 -16.00 -18.95
C ARG A 124 0.91 -16.16 -19.13
N PHE A 125 1.69 -15.80 -18.12
CA PHE A 125 3.15 -15.94 -18.05
C PHE A 125 3.97 -14.97 -18.90
N TYR A 126 3.62 -14.77 -20.18
CA TYR A 126 4.28 -13.79 -21.04
C TYR A 126 3.37 -13.28 -22.16
N CYS A 127 3.65 -12.08 -22.67
CA CYS A 127 2.94 -11.49 -23.80
C CYS A 127 3.73 -11.68 -25.10
N ASP A 128 3.27 -12.56 -25.98
CA ASP A 128 3.82 -12.74 -27.32
C ASP A 128 3.44 -11.54 -28.21
N PRO A 129 4.41 -10.83 -28.83
CA PRO A 129 4.12 -9.70 -29.71
C PRO A 129 3.15 -9.98 -30.87
N ARG A 130 3.07 -11.24 -31.31
CA ARG A 130 2.22 -11.67 -32.44
C ARG A 130 0.80 -12.04 -32.03
N HIS A 131 0.56 -12.37 -30.77
CA HIS A 131 -0.71 -12.93 -30.30
C HIS A 131 -1.37 -12.12 -29.18
N CYS A 132 -0.60 -11.31 -28.46
CA CYS A 132 -1.12 -10.47 -27.39
C CYS A 132 -1.95 -9.31 -27.98
N GLY A 133 -3.21 -9.19 -27.55
CA GLY A 133 -4.11 -8.11 -28.00
C GLY A 133 -3.54 -6.72 -27.74
N CYS A 134 -2.88 -6.48 -26.60
CA CYS A 134 -2.20 -5.22 -26.32
C CYS A 134 -1.09 -4.94 -27.33
N SER A 135 -0.24 -5.94 -27.63
CA SER A 135 0.87 -5.78 -28.57
C SER A 135 0.39 -5.54 -29.99
N GLN A 136 -0.65 -6.25 -30.42
CA GLN A 136 -1.28 -6.04 -31.73
C GLN A 136 -1.91 -4.64 -31.84
N ALA A 137 -2.43 -4.11 -30.72
CA ALA A 137 -2.93 -2.75 -30.62
C ALA A 137 -1.83 -1.68 -30.46
N GLY A 138 -0.54 -2.07 -30.42
CA GLY A 138 0.58 -1.14 -30.22
C GLY A 138 0.66 -0.56 -28.79
N ILE A 139 0.04 -1.22 -27.82
CA ILE A 139 -0.03 -0.79 -26.42
C ILE A 139 0.87 -1.70 -25.56
N LYS A 140 1.63 -1.10 -24.64
CA LYS A 140 2.47 -1.85 -23.70
C LYS A 140 1.61 -2.51 -22.62
N CYS A 141 1.75 -3.82 -22.43
CA CYS A 141 1.05 -4.55 -21.36
C CYS A 141 1.43 -4.00 -19.98
N GLN A 142 0.42 -3.80 -19.14
CA GLN A 142 0.57 -3.31 -17.79
C GLN A 142 0.35 -4.48 -16.84
N VAL A 143 1.47 -5.13 -16.45
CA VAL A 143 1.53 -6.35 -15.62
C VAL A 143 1.05 -7.60 -16.37
N CYS A 144 1.97 -8.51 -16.70
CA CYS A 144 1.69 -9.85 -17.24
C CYS A 144 1.45 -10.86 -16.11
#